data_AF-Q9FML2-F1
#
_entry.id   AF-Q9FML2-F1
#
_cell.length_a   1.000
_cell.length_b   1.000
_cell.length_c   1.000
_cell.angle_alpha   90.00
_cell.angle_beta   90.00
_cell.angle_gamma   90.00
#
_symmetry.space_group_name_H-M   'P 1'
#
loop_
_entity.id
_entity.type
_entity.pdbx_description
1 polymer ?
#
loop_
_entity_poly.entity_id
_entity_poly.type
_entity_poly.pdbx_seq_one_letter_code
_entity_poly.pdbx_strand_id
1 'polypeptide(L)'
;MEADESGISLPSGPDGRKRRVSYFYEPTIGDYYYGQGHPMKPHRIRMAHSLIIHYHLHRRLEISRPSLADASDIGRFHSPEYVDFLASVSPESMGDPSAARNLRRFNVGEDCPVFDGLFDFCRASAGGSIGAAVKLNRQDADIAINWGGGLHHAKKSEASGFCYVNDIVLGILELLKMFKRVLYIDIDVHHGDGVEEAFYTTDRVMTVSFHKFGDFFPGTGHIRDVGAEKGKYYALNVPLNDGMDDESFRSLFRPLIQKVMEVYQPEAVVLQCGADSLSGDRLGCFNLSVKGHADCLRFLRSYNVPLMVLGGGGYTIRNVARCWCYETAVAVGVEPDNKLPYNEYFEYFGPDYTLHVDPSPMENLNTPKDMERIRNTLLEQLSGLIHAPSVQFQHTPPVNRVLDEPEDDMETRPKPRIWSGTATYESDSDDDDKPLHGYSCRGGATTDRDSTGEDEMDDDNPEPDVNPPSS
;
A
#
# COMPACT_ATOMS: atom_id res chain seq x y z
N MET A 1 -44.50 16.57 14.09
CA MET A 1 -43.10 16.98 13.93
C MET A 1 -42.30 16.13 14.88
N GLU A 2 -41.89 14.96 14.45
CA GLU A 2 -40.88 14.15 15.15
C GLU A 2 -39.93 13.73 14.04
N ALA A 3 -38.93 14.58 13.79
CA ALA A 3 -37.77 14.22 13.01
C ALA A 3 -36.84 13.53 14.01
N ASP A 4 -36.63 12.23 13.80
CA ASP A 4 -35.73 11.41 14.59
C ASP A 4 -34.29 11.89 14.34
N GLU A 5 -33.74 12.61 15.33
CA GLU A 5 -32.35 13.04 15.41
C GLU A 5 -31.49 11.86 15.88
N SER A 6 -31.05 11.00 14.95
CA SER A 6 -30.01 10.03 15.23
C SER A 6 -28.99 9.96 14.09
N GLY A 7 -27.82 10.56 14.33
CA GLY A 7 -26.56 10.29 13.63
C GLY A 7 -26.49 10.69 12.16
N ILE A 8 -25.72 11.75 11.85
CA ILE A 8 -25.24 12.09 10.50
C ILE A 8 -24.23 11.01 10.07
N SER A 9 -24.73 9.83 9.74
CA SER A 9 -23.98 8.80 9.02
C SER A 9 -24.10 9.14 7.54
N LEU A 10 -22.98 9.13 6.81
CA LEU A 10 -23.00 9.24 5.35
C LEU A 10 -23.91 8.12 4.82
N PRO A 11 -25.07 8.42 4.20
CA PRO A 11 -25.94 7.36 3.73
C PRO A 11 -25.22 6.58 2.64
N SER A 12 -25.09 5.26 2.81
CA SER A 12 -24.71 4.38 1.71
C SER A 12 -25.82 4.47 0.66
N GLY A 13 -25.55 5.17 -0.45
CA GLY A 13 -26.48 5.26 -1.56
C GLY A 13 -26.40 3.99 -2.41
N PRO A 14 -27.47 3.61 -3.14
CA PRO A 14 -27.31 2.66 -4.24
C PRO A 14 -26.22 3.18 -5.19
N ASP A 15 -25.54 2.27 -5.89
CA ASP A 15 -24.50 2.49 -6.90
C ASP A 15 -24.98 3.30 -8.13
N GLY A 16 -25.64 4.44 -7.88
CA GLY A 16 -26.46 5.14 -8.86
C GLY A 16 -25.74 6.27 -9.58
N ARG A 17 -24.56 6.71 -9.12
CA ARG A 17 -23.82 7.80 -9.75
C ARG A 17 -22.62 7.25 -10.51
N LYS A 18 -22.58 7.52 -11.82
CA LYS A 18 -21.38 7.37 -12.64
C LYS A 18 -20.25 8.19 -12.00
N ARG A 19 -19.19 7.53 -11.55
CA ARG A 19 -17.98 8.14 -10.97
C ARG A 19 -17.02 8.51 -12.10
N ARG A 20 -16.36 9.66 -12.00
CA ARG A 20 -15.20 10.00 -12.84
C ARG A 20 -14.00 9.24 -12.29
N VAL A 21 -13.43 8.36 -13.11
CA VAL A 21 -12.33 7.49 -12.70
C VAL A 21 -11.10 7.85 -13.51
N SER A 22 -10.04 8.25 -12.84
CA SER A 22 -8.73 8.48 -13.45
C SER A 22 -7.81 7.31 -13.13
N TYR A 23 -6.97 6.91 -14.10
CA TYR A 23 -6.06 5.78 -13.99
C TYR A 23 -4.65 6.19 -14.42
N PHE A 24 -3.71 6.12 -13.48
CA PHE A 24 -2.30 6.40 -13.71
C PHE A 24 -1.57 5.14 -14.16
N TYR A 25 -0.88 5.26 -15.29
CA TYR A 25 -0.09 4.17 -15.85
C TYR A 25 1.22 4.70 -16.46
N GLU A 26 2.36 4.22 -15.95
CA GLU A 26 3.66 4.46 -16.55
C GLU A 26 4.03 3.26 -17.46
N PRO A 27 4.20 3.44 -18.79
CA PRO A 27 4.45 2.34 -19.71
C PRO A 27 5.70 1.50 -19.41
N THR A 28 6.73 2.11 -18.83
CA THR A 28 8.02 1.47 -18.50
C THR A 28 8.00 0.73 -17.17
N ILE A 29 6.94 0.86 -16.35
CA ILE A 29 6.90 0.28 -14.99
C ILE A 29 7.05 -1.25 -14.98
N GLY A 30 6.69 -1.92 -16.08
CA GLY A 30 6.81 -3.36 -16.22
C GLY A 30 8.21 -3.86 -16.63
N ASP A 31 9.16 -2.95 -16.90
CA ASP A 31 10.53 -3.29 -17.32
C ASP A 31 11.50 -3.48 -16.15
N TYR A 32 11.17 -2.94 -14.97
CA TYR A 32 12.01 -3.06 -13.79
C TYR A 32 12.09 -4.50 -13.28
N TYR A 33 13.29 -4.92 -12.90
CA TYR A 33 13.60 -6.29 -12.54
C TYR A 33 14.37 -6.36 -11.21
N TYR A 34 13.70 -6.85 -10.17
CA TYR A 34 14.27 -7.01 -8.83
C TYR A 34 15.38 -8.08 -8.75
N GLY A 35 15.61 -8.85 -9.82
CA GLY A 35 16.59 -9.92 -9.83
C GLY A 35 15.99 -11.32 -9.92
N GLN A 36 16.89 -12.29 -10.10
CA GLN A 36 16.53 -13.68 -10.33
C GLN A 36 15.92 -14.32 -9.08
N GLY A 37 14.84 -15.07 -9.25
CA GLY A 37 14.12 -15.70 -8.14
C GLY A 37 13.33 -14.75 -7.23
N HIS A 38 13.54 -13.42 -7.33
CA HIS A 38 12.83 -12.46 -6.50
C HIS A 38 11.30 -12.48 -6.79
N PRO A 39 10.43 -12.53 -5.76
CA PRO A 39 8.99 -12.69 -5.93
C PRO A 39 8.31 -11.44 -6.53
N MET A 40 8.78 -10.23 -6.20
CA MET A 40 8.27 -8.99 -6.78
C MET A 40 8.60 -8.92 -8.28
N LYS A 41 7.56 -8.89 -9.12
CA LYS A 41 7.66 -8.74 -10.57
C LYS A 41 6.80 -7.56 -11.04
N PRO A 42 7.38 -6.34 -11.21
CA PRO A 42 6.66 -5.17 -11.71
C PRO A 42 5.91 -5.39 -13.03
N HIS A 43 6.34 -6.38 -13.83
CA HIS A 43 5.62 -6.88 -15.00
C HIS A 43 4.12 -7.16 -14.77
N ARG A 44 3.71 -7.53 -13.55
CA ARG A 44 2.30 -7.73 -13.17
C ARG A 44 1.42 -6.49 -13.42
N ILE A 45 1.97 -5.29 -13.30
CA ILE A 45 1.28 -4.03 -13.58
C ILE A 45 0.98 -3.87 -15.08
N ARG A 46 1.94 -4.27 -15.94
CA ARG A 46 1.76 -4.27 -17.39
C ARG A 46 0.72 -5.30 -17.84
N MET A 47 0.71 -6.48 -17.22
CA MET A 47 -0.33 -7.49 -17.47
C MET A 47 -1.72 -6.99 -17.05
N ALA A 48 -1.84 -6.34 -15.88
CA ALA A 48 -3.09 -5.72 -15.43
C ALA A 48 -3.58 -4.66 -16.43
N HIS A 49 -2.68 -3.78 -16.90
CA HIS A 49 -2.99 -2.78 -17.92
C HIS A 49 -3.50 -3.43 -19.22
N SER A 50 -2.83 -4.48 -19.72
CA SER A 50 -3.28 -5.20 -20.92
C SER A 50 -4.70 -5.73 -20.76
N LEU A 51 -5.04 -6.35 -19.62
CA LEU A 51 -6.42 -6.79 -19.37
C LEU A 51 -7.41 -5.62 -19.34
N ILE A 52 -7.07 -4.50 -18.68
CA ILE A 52 -7.90 -3.28 -18.64
C ILE A 52 -8.19 -2.77 -20.07
N ILE A 53 -7.19 -2.81 -20.97
CA ILE A 53 -7.37 -2.44 -22.37
C ILE A 53 -8.30 -3.43 -23.09
N HIS A 54 -8.06 -4.74 -22.97
CA HIS A 54 -8.78 -5.78 -23.72
C HIS A 54 -10.21 -6.03 -23.20
N TYR A 55 -10.50 -5.71 -21.94
CA TYR A 55 -11.88 -5.61 -21.43
C TYR A 55 -12.57 -4.28 -21.77
N HIS A 56 -11.89 -3.39 -22.51
CA HIS A 56 -12.38 -2.08 -22.93
C HIS A 56 -12.73 -1.13 -21.76
N LEU A 57 -12.17 -1.38 -20.57
CA LEU A 57 -12.40 -0.55 -19.39
C LEU A 57 -11.78 0.84 -19.57
N HIS A 58 -10.67 0.94 -20.32
CA HIS A 58 -10.02 2.22 -20.68
C HIS A 58 -10.98 3.25 -21.30
N ARG A 59 -12.03 2.82 -22.01
CA ARG A 59 -13.03 3.71 -22.60
C ARG A 59 -13.90 4.45 -21.57
N ARG A 60 -13.78 4.06 -20.30
CA ARG A 60 -14.48 4.64 -19.14
C ARG A 60 -13.53 5.29 -18.15
N LEU A 61 -12.24 5.31 -18.45
CA LEU A 61 -11.17 5.87 -17.63
C LEU A 61 -10.62 7.13 -18.30
N GLU A 62 -10.22 8.10 -17.49
CA GLU A 62 -9.22 9.08 -17.91
C GLU A 62 -7.84 8.49 -17.61
N ILE A 63 -7.13 8.01 -18.64
CA ILE A 63 -5.79 7.46 -18.47
C ILE A 63 -4.79 8.61 -18.48
N SER A 64 -3.96 8.69 -17.45
CA SER A 64 -2.91 9.69 -17.34
C SER A 64 -1.56 9.02 -17.16
N ARG A 65 -0.53 9.54 -17.83
CA ARG A 65 0.85 9.18 -17.50
C ARG A 65 1.26 9.95 -16.24
N PRO A 66 1.88 9.29 -15.23
CA PRO A 66 2.36 10.02 -14.06
C PRO A 66 3.52 10.94 -14.43
N SER A 67 3.50 12.17 -13.92
CA SER A 67 4.73 12.95 -13.83
C SER A 67 5.64 12.25 -12.82
N LEU A 68 6.86 11.89 -13.22
CA LEU A 68 7.84 11.28 -12.32
C LEU A 68 8.08 12.21 -11.12
N ALA A 69 7.97 11.69 -9.90
CA ALA A 69 8.22 12.48 -8.70
C ALA A 69 9.68 12.98 -8.70
N ASP A 70 9.88 14.25 -8.33
CA ASP A 70 11.23 14.76 -8.15
C ASP A 70 11.78 14.34 -6.77
N ALA A 71 13.10 14.42 -6.59
CA ALA A 71 13.72 14.14 -5.29
C ALA A 71 13.11 14.99 -4.15
N SER A 72 12.68 16.22 -4.44
CA SER A 72 11.98 17.08 -3.49
C SER A 72 10.58 16.59 -3.13
N ASP A 73 9.88 15.94 -4.05
CA ASP A 73 8.57 15.35 -3.75
C ASP A 73 8.73 14.14 -2.82
N ILE A 74 9.69 13.26 -3.12
CA ILE A 74 10.02 12.10 -2.28
C ILE A 74 10.51 12.55 -0.89
N GLY A 75 11.33 13.60 -0.84
CA GLY A 75 11.84 14.21 0.39
C GLY A 75 10.79 14.86 1.30
N ARG A 76 9.51 14.90 0.91
CA ARG A 76 8.42 15.34 1.80
C ARG A 76 8.18 14.39 2.96
N PHE A 77 8.52 13.11 2.78
CA PHE A 77 8.49 12.10 3.85
C PHE A 77 9.88 11.55 4.13
N HIS A 78 10.58 11.11 3.09
CA HIS A 78 11.87 10.43 3.24
C HIS A 78 12.99 11.40 3.61
N SER A 79 13.98 10.91 4.37
CA SER A 79 15.13 11.74 4.75
C SER A 79 15.99 12.12 3.53
N PRO A 80 16.57 13.33 3.51
CA PRO A 80 17.42 13.77 2.40
C PRO A 80 18.55 12.78 2.09
N GLU A 81 19.23 12.25 3.11
CA GLU A 81 20.34 11.32 2.93
C GLU A 81 19.89 9.99 2.31
N TYR A 82 18.66 9.55 2.60
CA TYR A 82 18.09 8.34 2.01
C TYR A 82 17.69 8.56 0.55
N VAL A 83 17.09 9.72 0.24
CA VAL A 83 16.74 10.08 -1.14
C VAL A 83 18.00 10.22 -2.01
N ASP A 84 19.03 10.90 -1.51
CA ASP A 84 20.32 11.03 -2.19
C ASP A 84 20.98 9.66 -2.42
N PHE A 85 20.87 8.76 -1.44
CA PHE A 85 21.36 7.39 -1.58
C PHE A 85 20.60 6.63 -2.68
N LEU A 86 19.27 6.60 -2.65
CA LEU A 86 18.47 5.91 -3.67
C LEU A 86 18.73 6.49 -5.08
N ALA A 87 18.92 7.81 -5.18
CA ALA A 87 19.22 8.49 -6.44
C ALA A 87 20.64 8.19 -6.98
N SER A 88 21.57 7.78 -6.12
CA SER A 88 22.97 7.55 -6.49
C SER A 88 23.34 6.08 -6.62
N VAL A 89 22.62 5.17 -5.97
CA VAL A 89 22.96 3.75 -5.93
C VAL A 89 22.60 3.06 -7.25
N SER A 90 23.54 2.28 -7.78
CA SER A 90 23.37 1.46 -8.98
C SER A 90 24.09 0.12 -8.83
N PRO A 91 23.80 -0.88 -9.69
CA PRO A 91 24.54 -2.14 -9.68
C PRO A 91 26.06 -1.95 -9.83
N GLU A 92 26.50 -0.96 -10.59
CA GLU A 92 27.92 -0.62 -10.78
C GLU A 92 28.56 0.01 -9.54
N SER A 93 27.79 0.75 -8.73
CA SER A 93 28.30 1.42 -7.53
C SER A 93 28.45 0.47 -6.33
N MET A 94 27.88 -0.74 -6.38
CA MET A 94 27.88 -1.69 -5.25
C MET A 94 29.28 -2.13 -4.80
N GLY A 95 30.30 -1.99 -5.65
CA GLY A 95 31.70 -2.29 -5.30
C GLY A 95 32.38 -1.24 -4.41
N ASP A 96 31.80 -0.05 -4.23
CA ASP A 96 32.37 1.02 -3.41
C ASP A 96 32.21 0.70 -1.91
N PRO A 97 33.28 0.76 -1.08
CA PRO A 97 33.17 0.64 0.37
C PRO A 97 32.15 1.60 1.01
N SER A 98 31.96 2.80 0.45
CA SER A 98 30.97 3.77 0.90
C SER A 98 29.53 3.30 0.64
N ALA A 99 29.31 2.61 -0.48
CA ALA A 99 28.03 2.00 -0.82
C ALA A 99 27.69 0.87 0.17
N ALA A 100 28.64 -0.01 0.50
CA ALA A 100 28.41 -1.10 1.46
C ALA A 100 27.90 -0.63 2.84
N ARG A 101 28.42 0.50 3.35
CA ARG A 101 27.94 1.11 4.60
C ARG A 101 26.51 1.65 4.45
N ASN A 102 26.22 2.34 3.34
CA ASN A 102 24.89 2.92 3.10
C ASN A 102 23.82 1.85 2.83
N LEU A 103 24.17 0.78 2.11
CA LEU A 103 23.31 -0.40 1.90
C LEU A 103 22.81 -0.97 3.22
N ARG A 104 23.71 -1.19 4.19
CA ARG A 104 23.33 -1.63 5.54
C ARG A 104 22.54 -0.58 6.32
N ARG A 105 22.95 0.70 6.25
CA ARG A 105 22.30 1.80 6.97
C ARG A 105 20.83 1.97 6.57
N PHE A 106 20.54 1.79 5.28
CA PHE A 106 19.24 2.06 4.68
C PHE A 106 18.45 0.78 4.33
N ASN A 107 18.94 -0.38 4.80
CA ASN A 107 18.38 -1.70 4.57
C ASN A 107 18.09 -2.04 3.09
N VAL A 108 19.03 -1.67 2.20
CA VAL A 108 18.98 -2.05 0.78
C VAL A 108 19.95 -3.21 0.57
N GLY A 109 19.41 -4.38 0.25
CA GLY A 109 20.14 -5.64 0.18
C GLY A 109 19.24 -6.84 -0.05
N GLU A 110 19.00 -7.61 1.00
CA GLU A 110 18.42 -8.97 0.96
C GLU A 110 17.09 -9.04 0.20
N ASP A 111 16.02 -8.49 0.78
CA ASP A 111 14.69 -8.39 0.18
C ASP A 111 14.56 -7.16 -0.74
N CYS A 112 15.36 -6.12 -0.50
CA CYS A 112 15.36 -4.89 -1.28
C CYS A 112 16.66 -4.73 -2.10
N PRO A 113 16.85 -5.49 -3.20
CA PRO A 113 18.08 -5.48 -3.99
C PRO A 113 18.26 -4.22 -4.84
N VAL A 114 19.50 -3.82 -5.06
CA VAL A 114 19.81 -2.78 -6.06
C VAL A 114 19.62 -3.33 -7.47
N PHE A 115 18.82 -2.65 -8.29
CA PHE A 115 18.62 -2.96 -9.70
C PHE A 115 18.72 -1.72 -10.59
N ASP A 116 18.88 -1.93 -11.89
CA ASP A 116 18.99 -0.84 -12.87
C ASP A 116 17.70 -0.01 -12.93
N GLY A 117 17.85 1.32 -12.84
CA GLY A 117 16.71 2.24 -12.79
C GLY A 117 15.92 2.25 -11.47
N LEU A 118 16.49 1.76 -10.35
CA LEU A 118 15.83 1.75 -9.03
C LEU A 118 15.16 3.09 -8.66
N PHE A 119 15.88 4.20 -8.81
CA PHE A 119 15.31 5.50 -8.45
C PHE A 119 14.18 5.90 -9.40
N ASP A 120 14.30 5.65 -10.70
CA ASP A 120 13.23 5.95 -11.66
C ASP A 120 11.98 5.09 -11.41
N PHE A 121 12.13 3.84 -10.95
CA PHE A 121 11.01 3.03 -10.45
C PHE A 121 10.31 3.71 -9.27
N CYS A 122 11.08 4.17 -8.28
CA CYS A 122 10.54 4.88 -7.12
C CYS A 122 9.84 6.18 -7.51
N ARG A 123 10.40 6.93 -8.46
CA ARG A 123 9.82 8.18 -8.97
C ARG A 123 8.52 7.94 -9.73
N ALA A 124 8.42 6.84 -10.48
CA ALA A 124 7.22 6.46 -11.21
C ALA A 124 6.07 6.04 -10.27
N SER A 125 6.36 5.19 -9.27
CA SER A 125 5.35 4.78 -8.28
C SER A 125 4.85 5.96 -7.45
N ALA A 126 5.77 6.77 -6.90
CA ALA A 126 5.45 7.97 -6.13
C ALA A 126 4.71 9.02 -6.98
N GLY A 127 5.17 9.25 -8.21
CA GLY A 127 4.55 10.19 -9.15
C GLY A 127 3.09 9.85 -9.47
N GLY A 128 2.79 8.55 -9.64
CA GLY A 128 1.42 8.07 -9.82
C GLY A 128 0.52 8.31 -8.62
N SER A 129 0.98 8.02 -7.40
CA SER A 129 0.17 8.20 -6.19
C SER A 129 -0.01 9.66 -5.82
N ILE A 130 1.02 10.50 -6.01
CA ILE A 130 0.91 11.95 -5.88
C ILE A 130 -0.05 12.52 -6.94
N GLY A 131 0.07 12.10 -8.20
CA GLY A 131 -0.82 12.52 -9.29
C GLY A 131 -2.28 12.15 -9.01
N ALA A 132 -2.52 10.94 -8.51
CA ALA A 132 -3.84 10.49 -8.09
C ALA A 132 -4.42 11.37 -6.97
N ALA A 133 -3.64 11.67 -5.95
CA ALA A 133 -4.03 12.59 -4.89
C ALA A 133 -4.32 14.02 -5.40
N VAL A 134 -3.54 14.53 -6.35
CA VAL A 134 -3.79 15.84 -6.98
C VAL A 134 -5.13 15.86 -7.72
N LYS A 135 -5.45 14.83 -8.50
CA LYS A 135 -6.75 14.72 -9.21
C LYS A 135 -7.93 14.76 -8.24
N LEU A 136 -7.82 14.09 -7.08
CA LEU A 136 -8.85 14.11 -6.04
C LEU A 136 -8.94 15.48 -5.34
N ASN A 137 -7.81 16.09 -5.00
CA ASN A 137 -7.75 17.43 -4.39
C ASN A 137 -8.38 18.51 -5.27
N ARG A 138 -8.22 18.40 -6.60
CA ARG A 138 -8.80 19.32 -7.59
C ARG A 138 -10.24 18.98 -7.96
N GLN A 139 -10.78 17.88 -7.46
CA GLN A 139 -12.08 17.34 -7.84
C GLN A 139 -12.19 17.04 -9.35
N ASP A 140 -11.07 16.75 -10.01
CA ASP A 140 -11.04 16.35 -11.43
C ASP A 140 -11.48 14.89 -11.58
N ALA A 141 -11.23 14.06 -10.57
CA ALA A 141 -11.69 12.68 -10.47
C ALA A 141 -12.43 12.44 -9.15
N ASP A 142 -13.33 11.44 -9.15
CA ASP A 142 -13.98 10.95 -7.94
C ASP A 142 -13.31 9.67 -7.41
N ILE A 143 -12.63 8.93 -8.29
CA ILE A 143 -11.76 7.80 -7.98
C ILE A 143 -10.47 7.95 -8.79
N ALA A 144 -9.31 7.78 -8.18
CA ALA A 144 -8.02 7.83 -8.86
C ALA A 144 -7.21 6.56 -8.57
N ILE A 145 -6.77 5.85 -9.60
CA ILE A 145 -6.14 4.53 -9.51
C ILE A 145 -4.65 4.63 -9.87
N ASN A 146 -3.76 4.05 -9.06
CA ASN A 146 -2.36 3.82 -9.39
C ASN A 146 -1.94 2.40 -8.96
N TRP A 147 -2.07 1.43 -9.87
CA TRP A 147 -1.64 0.04 -9.63
C TRP A 147 -0.13 -0.13 -9.44
N GLY A 148 0.68 0.87 -9.84
CA GLY A 148 2.12 0.88 -9.60
C GLY A 148 2.54 1.39 -8.21
N GLY A 149 1.58 1.85 -7.41
CA GLY A 149 1.77 2.27 -6.01
C GLY A 149 1.39 1.18 -5.00
N GLY A 150 1.28 1.57 -3.74
CA GLY A 150 0.90 0.66 -2.64
C GLY A 150 2.08 0.09 -1.86
N LEU A 151 3.25 0.72 -1.93
CA LEU A 151 4.50 0.24 -1.31
C LEU A 151 4.55 0.60 0.20
N HIS A 152 3.73 -0.09 0.98
CA HIS A 152 3.38 0.26 2.36
C HIS A 152 4.45 0.02 3.44
N HIS A 153 5.51 -0.75 3.14
CA HIS A 153 6.54 -1.11 4.12
C HIS A 153 7.69 -0.10 4.20
N ALA A 154 7.88 0.71 3.16
CA ALA A 154 8.99 1.67 3.10
C ALA A 154 8.88 2.67 4.26
N LYS A 155 9.99 2.83 5.00
CA LYS A 155 10.08 3.74 6.15
C LYS A 155 10.69 5.07 5.75
N LYS A 156 10.77 6.00 6.71
CA LYS A 156 11.33 7.33 6.47
C LYS A 156 12.77 7.30 5.91
N SER A 157 13.59 6.35 6.35
CA SER A 157 14.99 6.24 5.93
C SER A 157 15.42 4.79 5.75
N GLU A 158 14.51 3.91 5.32
CA GLU A 158 14.78 2.48 5.27
C GLU A 158 13.90 1.82 4.21
N ALA A 159 14.51 1.00 3.36
CA ALA A 159 13.77 0.07 2.51
C ALA A 159 13.34 -1.14 3.33
N SER A 160 12.16 -1.69 3.06
CA SER A 160 11.65 -2.86 3.77
C SER A 160 10.56 -3.53 2.95
N GLY A 161 10.47 -4.86 2.97
CA GLY A 161 9.36 -5.59 2.36
C GLY A 161 9.18 -5.27 0.88
N PHE A 162 10.26 -5.28 0.11
CA PHE A 162 10.30 -4.93 -1.31
C PHE A 162 10.00 -3.45 -1.65
N CYS A 163 9.80 -2.60 -0.63
CA CYS A 163 9.40 -1.21 -0.78
C CYS A 163 10.58 -0.26 -0.47
N TYR A 164 10.87 0.67 -1.39
CA TYR A 164 11.94 1.68 -1.22
C TYR A 164 11.40 3.08 -0.92
N VAL A 165 10.28 3.45 -1.53
CA VAL A 165 9.61 4.75 -1.31
C VAL A 165 8.15 4.50 -0.96
N ASN A 166 7.68 5.18 0.08
CA ASN A 166 6.31 5.06 0.56
C ASN A 166 5.41 6.03 -0.22
N ASP A 167 4.99 5.61 -1.41
CA ASP A 167 4.13 6.39 -2.29
C ASP A 167 2.76 6.72 -1.65
N ILE A 168 2.28 5.85 -0.76
CA ILE A 168 1.03 6.03 -0.01
C ILE A 168 1.14 7.24 0.90
N VAL A 169 2.21 7.33 1.72
CA VAL A 169 2.43 8.47 2.62
C VAL A 169 2.54 9.76 1.83
N LEU A 170 3.26 9.76 0.70
CA LEU A 170 3.36 10.93 -0.17
C LEU A 170 2.00 11.35 -0.76
N GLY A 171 1.19 10.40 -1.20
CA GLY A 171 -0.18 10.64 -1.67
C GLY A 171 -1.09 11.18 -0.56
N ILE A 172 -1.03 10.63 0.65
CA ILE A 172 -1.80 11.12 1.80
C ILE A 172 -1.36 12.54 2.20
N LEU A 173 -0.05 12.82 2.22
CA LEU A 173 0.47 14.17 2.47
C LEU A 173 -0.01 15.18 1.41
N GLU A 174 -0.25 14.76 0.17
CA GLU A 174 -0.89 15.58 -0.84
C GLU A 174 -2.38 15.77 -0.53
N LEU A 175 -3.14 14.72 -0.24
CA LEU A 175 -4.56 14.80 0.15
C LEU A 175 -4.79 15.74 1.34
N LEU A 176 -3.91 15.69 2.34
CA LEU A 176 -3.98 16.52 3.55
C LEU A 176 -3.80 18.03 3.29
N LYS A 177 -3.46 18.46 2.07
CA LYS A 177 -3.50 19.88 1.68
C LYS A 177 -4.93 20.40 1.60
N MET A 178 -5.89 19.57 1.19
CA MET A 178 -7.30 19.93 0.99
C MET A 178 -8.25 19.27 1.99
N PHE A 179 -7.95 18.04 2.39
CA PHE A 179 -8.76 17.24 3.29
C PHE A 179 -8.23 17.29 4.73
N LYS A 180 -9.13 17.42 5.69
CA LYS A 180 -8.82 17.46 7.13
C LYS A 180 -8.55 16.07 7.67
N ARG A 181 -9.27 15.07 7.15
CA ARG A 181 -9.26 13.66 7.59
C ARG A 181 -9.18 12.73 6.40
N VAL A 182 -8.14 11.90 6.38
CA VAL A 182 -7.92 10.87 5.35
C VAL A 182 -7.96 9.50 6.02
N LEU A 183 -8.77 8.58 5.49
CA LEU A 183 -8.80 7.20 5.94
C LEU A 183 -7.91 6.35 5.02
N TYR A 184 -6.90 5.70 5.57
CA TYR A 184 -6.11 4.68 4.89
C TYR A 184 -6.61 3.28 5.27
N ILE A 185 -6.93 2.47 4.26
CA ILE A 185 -7.35 1.08 4.41
C ILE A 185 -6.38 0.20 3.63
N ASP A 186 -5.89 -0.83 4.30
CA ASP A 186 -4.93 -1.78 3.77
C ASP A 186 -5.53 -3.20 3.83
N ILE A 187 -5.65 -3.84 2.67
CA ILE A 187 -6.14 -5.23 2.53
C ILE A 187 -5.05 -6.18 1.99
N ASP A 188 -3.80 -5.74 1.97
CA ASP A 188 -2.63 -6.60 1.82
C ASP A 188 -2.56 -7.61 2.96
N VAL A 189 -2.04 -8.80 2.70
CA VAL A 189 -1.88 -9.81 3.75
C VAL A 189 -0.84 -9.40 4.79
N HIS A 190 0.07 -8.48 4.46
CA HIS A 190 1.08 -7.93 5.36
C HIS A 190 0.60 -6.63 6.01
N HIS A 191 1.00 -6.40 7.26
CA HIS A 191 0.67 -5.15 7.94
C HIS A 191 1.29 -3.94 7.22
N GLY A 192 0.48 -2.91 6.95
CA GLY A 192 0.89 -1.62 6.37
C GLY A 192 1.71 -0.74 7.33
N ASP A 193 2.77 -1.31 7.88
CA ASP A 193 3.54 -0.81 9.01
C ASP A 193 4.29 0.51 8.72
N GLY A 194 4.78 0.73 7.50
CA GLY A 194 5.41 2.00 7.12
C GLY A 194 4.44 3.16 7.06
N VAL A 195 3.19 2.91 6.63
CA VAL A 195 2.12 3.92 6.59
C VAL A 195 1.59 4.21 7.99
N GLU A 196 1.34 3.17 8.80
CA GLU A 196 0.95 3.31 10.20
C GLU A 196 1.99 4.12 10.97
N GLU A 197 3.28 3.77 10.87
CA GLU A 197 4.36 4.48 11.56
C GLU A 197 4.41 5.97 11.18
N ALA A 198 4.24 6.29 9.89
CA ALA A 198 4.27 7.68 9.40
C ALA A 198 3.15 8.56 9.99
N PHE A 199 2.04 7.95 10.39
CA PHE A 199 0.86 8.66 10.90
C PHE A 199 0.47 8.29 12.34
N TYR A 200 1.32 7.53 13.04
CA TYR A 200 1.02 6.95 14.36
C TYR A 200 0.64 7.97 15.43
N THR A 201 1.10 9.22 15.29
CA THR A 201 0.89 10.31 16.25
C THR A 201 -0.11 11.38 15.80
N THR A 202 -0.80 11.21 14.66
CA THR A 202 -1.79 12.16 14.16
C THR A 202 -3.21 11.60 14.14
N ASP A 203 -4.19 12.47 14.36
CA ASP A 203 -5.62 12.21 14.22
C ASP A 203 -6.15 12.59 12.81
N ARG A 204 -5.31 13.22 11.99
CA ARG A 204 -5.68 13.62 10.62
C ARG A 204 -5.64 12.48 9.61
N VAL A 205 -5.03 11.36 9.99
CA VAL A 205 -5.02 10.13 9.22
C VAL A 205 -5.42 9.01 10.15
N MET A 206 -6.41 8.22 9.74
CA MET A 206 -6.72 6.95 10.42
C MET A 206 -6.23 5.81 9.54
N THR A 207 -5.48 4.87 10.11
CA THR A 207 -5.06 3.63 9.44
C THR A 207 -5.93 2.47 9.88
N VAL A 208 -6.32 1.62 8.93
CA VAL A 208 -7.01 0.35 9.19
C VAL A 208 -6.35 -0.72 8.33
N SER A 209 -5.75 -1.74 8.95
CA SER A 209 -5.06 -2.81 8.22
C SER A 209 -5.62 -4.19 8.58
N PHE A 210 -5.88 -5.01 7.56
CA PHE A 210 -6.38 -6.38 7.67
C PHE A 210 -5.32 -7.36 7.20
N HIS A 211 -4.54 -7.92 8.11
CA HIS A 211 -3.32 -8.66 7.78
C HIS A 211 -3.17 -9.94 8.60
N LYS A 212 -2.33 -10.85 8.16
CA LYS A 212 -1.89 -11.97 8.98
C LYS A 212 -0.96 -11.46 10.08
N PHE A 213 -1.20 -11.93 11.31
CA PHE A 213 -0.38 -11.58 12.47
C PHE A 213 0.31 -12.80 13.09
N GLY A 214 1.40 -12.57 13.83
CA GLY A 214 2.20 -13.60 14.50
C GLY A 214 3.57 -13.81 13.86
N ASP A 215 4.00 -15.06 13.69
CA ASP A 215 5.25 -15.41 12.98
C ASP A 215 5.05 -15.23 11.46
N PHE A 216 5.02 -13.97 11.04
CA PHE A 216 4.81 -13.52 9.66
C PHE A 216 5.38 -12.11 9.49
N PHE A 217 5.96 -11.81 8.34
CA PHE A 217 6.46 -10.47 8.07
C PHE A 217 5.31 -9.44 8.06
N PRO A 218 5.46 -8.23 8.63
CA PRO A 218 6.64 -7.68 9.32
C PRO A 218 6.69 -7.96 10.84
N GLY A 219 5.75 -8.72 11.40
CA GLY A 219 5.67 -9.02 12.84
C GLY A 219 5.10 -7.89 13.70
N THR A 220 4.54 -6.86 13.07
CA THR A 220 3.87 -5.71 13.72
C THR A 220 2.36 -5.73 13.41
N GLY A 221 1.59 -4.76 13.92
CA GLY A 221 0.14 -4.71 13.70
C GLY A 221 -0.63 -5.52 14.74
N HIS A 222 -0.16 -5.54 15.98
CA HIS A 222 -0.94 -6.18 17.04
C HIS A 222 -2.22 -5.36 17.29
N ILE A 223 -3.34 -6.00 17.65
CA ILE A 223 -4.61 -5.32 17.97
C ILE A 223 -4.53 -4.26 19.09
N ARG A 224 -3.39 -4.17 19.79
CA ARG A 224 -3.12 -3.21 20.87
C ARG A 224 -2.32 -2.01 20.41
N ASP A 225 -1.79 -2.05 19.20
CA ASP A 225 -1.10 -0.96 18.53
C ASP A 225 -2.18 -0.03 17.99
N VAL A 226 -2.48 1.03 18.76
CA VAL A 226 -3.63 1.90 18.54
C VAL A 226 -3.23 3.34 18.21
N GLY A 227 -1.95 3.60 17.95
CA GLY A 227 -1.43 4.96 17.83
C GLY A 227 -1.02 5.57 19.17
N ALA A 228 -0.39 6.74 19.11
CA ALA A 228 0.12 7.47 20.27
C ALA A 228 -0.21 8.97 20.19
N GLU A 229 -0.02 9.69 21.28
CA GLU A 229 -0.27 11.13 21.35
C GLU A 229 -1.66 11.51 20.82
N LYS A 230 -1.75 12.38 19.81
CA LYS A 230 -3.01 12.75 19.17
C LYS A 230 -3.58 11.63 18.30
N GLY A 231 -2.73 10.75 17.77
CA GLY A 231 -3.10 9.60 16.95
C GLY A 231 -3.59 8.38 17.74
N LYS A 232 -3.69 8.45 19.07
CA LYS A 232 -4.25 7.36 19.87
C LYS A 232 -5.71 7.07 19.48
N TYR A 233 -6.02 5.81 19.21
CA TYR A 233 -7.24 5.25 18.61
C TYR A 233 -7.46 5.56 17.12
N TYR A 234 -6.44 6.08 16.40
CA TYR A 234 -6.48 6.30 14.96
C TYR A 234 -5.67 5.26 14.16
N ALA A 235 -5.11 4.25 14.82
CA ALA A 235 -4.62 3.04 14.18
C ALA A 235 -5.48 1.84 14.60
N LEU A 236 -6.04 1.14 13.61
CA LEU A 236 -6.85 -0.06 13.80
C LEU A 236 -6.20 -1.25 13.11
N ASN A 237 -5.70 -2.17 13.92
CA ASN A 237 -5.06 -3.38 13.43
C ASN A 237 -5.99 -4.58 13.58
N VAL A 238 -6.29 -5.24 12.47
CA VAL A 238 -7.15 -6.43 12.40
C VAL A 238 -6.26 -7.66 12.19
N PRO A 239 -5.73 -8.27 13.27
CA PRO A 239 -4.85 -9.42 13.15
C PRO A 239 -5.64 -10.69 12.81
N LEU A 240 -5.27 -11.34 11.72
CA LEU A 240 -5.93 -12.53 11.19
C LEU A 240 -4.95 -13.71 11.12
N ASN A 241 -5.51 -14.90 10.90
CA ASN A 241 -4.80 -16.16 10.67
C ASN A 241 -4.98 -16.64 9.22
N ASP A 242 -4.30 -17.72 8.86
CA ASP A 242 -4.35 -18.34 7.54
C ASP A 242 -5.78 -18.73 7.12
N GLY A 243 -5.97 -18.80 5.80
CA GLY A 243 -7.19 -19.33 5.19
C GLY A 243 -8.40 -18.41 5.26
N MET A 244 -8.19 -17.12 5.52
CA MET A 244 -9.26 -16.12 5.49
C MET A 244 -10.02 -16.14 4.16
N ASP A 245 -11.32 -16.41 4.22
CA ASP A 245 -12.21 -16.51 3.05
C ASP A 245 -13.08 -15.26 2.86
N ASP A 246 -13.77 -15.18 1.72
CA ASP A 246 -14.62 -14.05 1.33
C ASP A 246 -15.73 -13.72 2.34
N GLU A 247 -16.38 -14.74 2.91
CA GLU A 247 -17.51 -14.55 3.82
C GLU A 247 -17.03 -13.99 5.15
N SER A 248 -15.98 -14.61 5.69
CA SER A 248 -15.32 -14.25 6.95
C SER A 248 -14.72 -12.84 6.86
N PHE A 249 -13.97 -12.55 5.79
CA PHE A 249 -13.38 -11.22 5.58
C PHE A 249 -14.46 -10.15 5.49
N ARG A 250 -15.52 -10.38 4.70
CA ARG A 250 -16.67 -9.46 4.59
C ARG A 250 -17.36 -9.22 5.94
N SER A 251 -17.48 -10.25 6.77
CA SER A 251 -18.12 -10.18 8.09
C SER A 251 -17.36 -9.32 9.11
N LEU A 252 -16.06 -9.08 8.87
CA LEU A 252 -15.26 -8.10 9.61
C LEU A 252 -15.19 -6.75 8.91
N PHE A 253 -14.81 -6.75 7.63
CA PHE A 253 -14.51 -5.54 6.88
C PHE A 253 -15.69 -4.57 6.90
N ARG A 254 -16.89 -5.01 6.52
CA ARG A 254 -18.03 -4.10 6.38
C ARG A 254 -18.48 -3.48 7.70
N PRO A 255 -18.71 -4.23 8.80
CA PRO A 255 -19.09 -3.61 10.08
C PRO A 255 -18.03 -2.65 10.64
N LEU A 256 -16.75 -3.02 10.54
CA LEU A 256 -15.65 -2.19 11.04
C LEU A 256 -15.52 -0.90 10.23
N ILE A 257 -15.43 -1.02 8.90
CA ILE A 257 -15.33 0.15 8.02
C ILE A 257 -16.59 1.00 8.09
N GLN A 258 -17.79 0.42 8.21
CA GLN A 258 -19.00 1.20 8.43
C GLN A 258 -18.90 2.05 9.69
N LYS A 259 -18.43 1.48 10.80
CA LYS A 259 -18.27 2.23 12.05
C LYS A 259 -17.19 3.30 11.93
N VAL A 260 -16.07 2.99 11.28
CA VAL A 260 -15.00 3.97 10.98
C VAL A 260 -15.56 5.15 10.19
N MET A 261 -16.29 4.88 9.10
CA MET A 261 -16.90 5.93 8.26
C MET A 261 -17.88 6.81 9.06
N GLU A 262 -18.62 6.21 10.00
CA GLU A 262 -19.57 6.90 10.88
C GLU A 262 -18.86 7.84 11.87
N VAL A 263 -17.84 7.35 12.59
CA VAL A 263 -17.21 8.10 13.71
C VAL A 263 -16.06 9.00 13.27
N TYR A 264 -15.25 8.54 12.31
CA TYR A 264 -14.10 9.30 11.82
C TYR A 264 -14.50 10.32 10.75
N GLN A 265 -15.57 10.02 9.99
CA GLN A 265 -16.07 10.88 8.91
C GLN A 265 -14.96 11.36 7.95
N PRO A 266 -14.20 10.45 7.30
CA PRO A 266 -13.13 10.84 6.40
C PRO A 266 -13.66 11.63 5.20
N GLU A 267 -12.88 12.60 4.72
CA GLU A 267 -13.20 13.39 3.53
C GLU A 267 -12.54 12.82 2.27
N ALA A 268 -11.57 11.92 2.43
CA ALA A 268 -10.98 11.10 1.38
C ALA A 268 -10.58 9.73 1.94
N VAL A 269 -10.63 8.69 1.11
CA VAL A 269 -10.20 7.34 1.44
C VAL A 269 -9.06 6.93 0.51
N VAL A 270 -8.05 6.26 1.05
CA VAL A 270 -6.99 5.59 0.32
C VAL A 270 -7.12 4.09 0.58
N LEU A 271 -7.31 3.30 -0.48
CA LEU A 271 -7.36 1.84 -0.42
C LEU A 271 -6.11 1.28 -1.09
N GLN A 272 -5.27 0.60 -0.32
CA GLN A 272 -4.19 -0.25 -0.81
C GLN A 272 -4.80 -1.63 -1.14
N CYS A 273 -4.57 -2.14 -2.35
CA CYS A 273 -5.16 -3.38 -2.86
C CYS A 273 -4.08 -4.44 -3.12
N GLY A 274 -3.27 -4.75 -2.12
CA GLY A 274 -2.32 -5.86 -2.17
C GLY A 274 -3.00 -7.18 -2.51
N ALA A 275 -2.68 -7.76 -3.65
CA ALA A 275 -3.37 -8.94 -4.17
C ALA A 275 -2.79 -10.26 -3.64
N ASP A 276 -1.86 -10.22 -2.68
CA ASP A 276 -1.35 -11.41 -1.98
C ASP A 276 -2.34 -11.96 -0.95
N SER A 277 -3.41 -11.25 -0.63
CA SER A 277 -4.55 -11.80 0.09
C SER A 277 -5.37 -12.83 -0.72
N LEU A 278 -5.09 -12.98 -2.02
CA LEU A 278 -5.80 -13.92 -2.90
C LEU A 278 -5.36 -15.37 -2.69
N SER A 279 -6.30 -16.28 -2.94
CA SER A 279 -6.00 -17.71 -3.03
C SER A 279 -4.92 -18.02 -4.06
N GLY A 280 -3.96 -18.86 -3.67
CA GLY A 280 -2.85 -19.27 -4.53
C GLY A 280 -1.80 -18.19 -4.77
N ASP A 281 -1.73 -17.15 -3.94
CA ASP A 281 -0.55 -16.30 -3.89
C ASP A 281 0.68 -17.08 -3.36
N ARG A 282 1.88 -16.66 -3.77
CA ARG A 282 3.14 -17.35 -3.41
C ARG A 282 3.64 -17.01 -2.00
N LEU A 283 3.33 -15.82 -1.49
CA LEU A 283 3.77 -15.37 -0.16
C LEU A 283 2.62 -15.13 0.80
N GLY A 284 1.44 -14.79 0.29
CA GLY A 284 0.23 -14.70 1.09
C GLY A 284 -0.43 -16.04 1.35
N CYS A 285 -1.12 -16.13 2.47
CA CYS A 285 -1.77 -17.35 2.96
C CYS A 285 -3.25 -17.14 3.33
N PHE A 286 -3.85 -16.09 2.80
CA PHE A 286 -5.31 -15.94 2.77
C PHE A 286 -5.90 -16.73 1.60
N ASN A 287 -7.23 -16.84 1.57
CA ASN A 287 -7.97 -17.64 0.60
C ASN A 287 -9.08 -16.83 -0.06
N LEU A 288 -8.86 -15.53 -0.29
CA LEU A 288 -9.85 -14.67 -0.94
C LEU A 288 -9.96 -14.98 -2.44
N SER A 289 -11.17 -14.87 -2.97
CA SER A 289 -11.40 -14.80 -4.41
C SER A 289 -11.19 -13.36 -4.90
N VAL A 290 -11.04 -13.22 -6.23
CA VAL A 290 -11.05 -11.89 -6.89
C VAL A 290 -12.32 -11.09 -6.55
N LYS A 291 -13.47 -11.77 -6.38
CA LYS A 291 -14.73 -11.11 -6.01
C LYS A 291 -14.76 -10.69 -4.54
N GLY A 292 -14.21 -11.51 -3.65
CA GLY A 292 -14.08 -11.19 -2.23
C GLY A 292 -13.19 -9.98 -2.00
N HIS A 293 -12.02 -9.98 -2.62
CA HIS A 293 -11.07 -8.87 -2.57
C HIS A 293 -11.71 -7.55 -3.06
N ALA A 294 -12.30 -7.57 -4.26
CA ALA A 294 -12.96 -6.41 -4.86
C ALA A 294 -14.28 -6.00 -4.16
N ASP A 295 -14.81 -6.80 -3.23
CA ASP A 295 -15.97 -6.40 -2.40
C ASP A 295 -15.62 -5.19 -1.53
N CYS A 296 -14.36 -5.07 -1.10
CA CYS A 296 -13.85 -3.95 -0.31
C CYS A 296 -13.98 -2.63 -1.08
N LEU A 297 -13.45 -2.62 -2.32
CA LEU A 297 -13.57 -1.48 -3.23
C LEU A 297 -15.04 -1.17 -3.54
N ARG A 298 -15.85 -2.19 -3.84
CA ARG A 298 -17.29 -2.01 -4.12
C ARG A 298 -18.02 -1.37 -2.94
N PHE A 299 -17.72 -1.80 -1.72
CA PHE A 299 -18.29 -1.25 -0.50
C PHE A 299 -17.87 0.21 -0.29
N LEU A 300 -16.59 0.53 -0.37
CA LEU A 300 -16.08 1.90 -0.22
C LEU A 300 -16.61 2.85 -1.28
N ARG A 301 -16.74 2.37 -2.52
CA ARG A 301 -17.31 3.13 -3.63
C ARG A 301 -18.75 3.60 -3.36
N SER A 302 -19.52 2.88 -2.54
CA SER A 302 -20.91 3.23 -2.19
C SER A 302 -21.05 4.49 -1.31
N TYR A 303 -19.98 4.86 -0.58
CA TYR A 303 -19.99 6.04 0.31
C TYR A 303 -19.85 7.37 -0.44
N ASN A 304 -19.53 7.34 -1.74
CA ASN A 304 -19.33 8.52 -2.58
C ASN A 304 -18.24 9.51 -2.13
N VAL A 305 -17.36 9.12 -1.21
CA VAL A 305 -16.18 9.89 -0.80
C VAL A 305 -15.08 9.77 -1.86
N PRO A 306 -14.25 10.81 -2.12
CA PRO A 306 -13.05 10.71 -2.95
C PRO A 306 -12.21 9.49 -2.58
N LEU A 307 -11.86 8.66 -3.56
CA LEU A 307 -11.17 7.39 -3.34
C LEU A 307 -9.89 7.28 -4.16
N MET A 308 -8.75 7.15 -3.50
CA MET A 308 -7.49 6.77 -4.13
C MET A 308 -7.33 5.25 -4.01
N VAL A 309 -7.10 4.55 -5.11
CA VAL A 309 -6.93 3.09 -5.15
C VAL A 309 -5.52 2.78 -5.62
N LEU A 310 -4.79 2.01 -4.84
CA LEU A 310 -3.39 1.70 -5.09
C LEU A 310 -3.21 0.20 -5.29
N GLY A 311 -2.08 -0.19 -5.87
CA GLY A 311 -1.64 -1.58 -5.86
C GLY A 311 -1.21 -2.03 -4.47
N GLY A 312 -0.15 -2.83 -4.40
CA GLY A 312 0.31 -3.45 -3.16
C GLY A 312 1.10 -4.73 -3.44
N GLY A 313 1.16 -5.63 -2.46
CA GLY A 313 1.68 -6.98 -2.60
C GLY A 313 0.94 -7.84 -3.64
N GLY A 314 1.37 -9.09 -3.80
CA GLY A 314 0.85 -10.02 -4.81
C GLY A 314 1.94 -10.53 -5.74
N TYR A 315 2.22 -11.81 -5.65
CA TYR A 315 3.42 -12.47 -6.17
C TYR A 315 3.11 -13.61 -7.14
N THR A 316 1.83 -13.94 -7.30
CA THR A 316 1.31 -14.71 -8.44
C THR A 316 0.81 -13.75 -9.54
N ILE A 317 1.70 -13.35 -10.45
CA ILE A 317 1.48 -12.22 -11.40
C ILE A 317 0.18 -12.33 -12.21
N ARG A 318 -0.22 -13.54 -12.59
CA ARG A 318 -1.47 -13.83 -13.32
C ARG A 318 -2.72 -13.48 -12.49
N ASN A 319 -2.69 -13.73 -11.18
CA ASN A 319 -3.79 -13.46 -10.28
C ASN A 319 -3.86 -11.96 -9.91
N VAL A 320 -2.70 -11.32 -9.75
CA VAL A 320 -2.61 -9.86 -9.58
C VAL A 320 -3.26 -9.12 -10.74
N ALA A 321 -2.89 -9.48 -11.98
CA ALA A 321 -3.43 -8.86 -13.19
C ALA A 321 -4.95 -9.00 -13.28
N ARG A 322 -5.48 -10.19 -12.98
CA ARG A 322 -6.92 -10.47 -12.93
C ARG A 322 -7.62 -9.61 -11.87
N CYS A 323 -7.08 -9.55 -10.66
CA CYS A 323 -7.65 -8.82 -9.54
C CYS A 323 -7.76 -7.32 -9.84
N TRP A 324 -6.64 -6.68 -10.18
CA TRP A 324 -6.62 -5.24 -10.46
C TRP A 324 -7.43 -4.86 -11.69
N CYS A 325 -7.54 -5.75 -12.70
CA CYS A 325 -8.47 -5.54 -13.82
C CYS A 325 -9.93 -5.56 -13.34
N TYR A 326 -10.32 -6.54 -12.52
CA TYR A 326 -11.69 -6.61 -12.00
C TYR A 326 -12.01 -5.45 -11.05
N GLU A 327 -11.07 -5.05 -10.20
CA GLU A 327 -11.21 -3.86 -9.35
C GLU A 327 -11.33 -2.56 -10.15
N THR A 328 -10.59 -2.44 -11.26
CA THR A 328 -10.79 -1.35 -12.21
C THR A 328 -12.22 -1.35 -12.77
N ALA A 329 -12.77 -2.53 -13.07
CA ALA A 329 -14.15 -2.68 -13.53
C ALA A 329 -15.17 -2.23 -12.45
N VAL A 330 -14.93 -2.61 -11.18
CA VAL A 330 -15.71 -2.16 -10.03
C VAL A 330 -15.64 -0.63 -9.89
N ALA A 331 -14.45 -0.03 -10.01
CA ALA A 331 -14.29 1.42 -9.93
C ALA A 331 -15.16 2.16 -10.97
N VAL A 332 -15.18 1.68 -12.22
CA VAL A 332 -15.99 2.26 -13.30
C VAL A 332 -17.46 1.81 -13.31
N GLY A 333 -17.86 0.94 -12.38
CA GLY A 333 -19.23 0.42 -12.27
C GLY A 333 -19.65 -0.49 -13.42
N VAL A 334 -18.75 -1.39 -13.84
CA VAL A 334 -18.99 -2.39 -14.89
C VAL A 334 -18.72 -3.77 -14.33
N GLU A 335 -19.60 -4.72 -14.66
CA GLU A 335 -19.35 -6.14 -14.47
C GLU A 335 -18.79 -6.72 -15.78
N PRO A 336 -17.51 -7.10 -15.84
CA PRO A 336 -16.91 -7.71 -17.03
C PRO A 336 -17.35 -9.18 -17.18
N ASP A 337 -17.20 -9.74 -18.39
CA ASP A 337 -17.34 -11.18 -18.61
C ASP A 337 -16.26 -11.92 -17.79
N ASN A 338 -16.58 -13.09 -17.26
CA ASN A 338 -15.57 -13.91 -16.58
C ASN A 338 -14.58 -14.53 -17.58
N LYS A 339 -14.94 -14.67 -18.86
CA LYS A 339 -14.03 -15.19 -19.88
C LYS A 339 -13.00 -14.12 -20.28
N LEU A 340 -11.71 -14.45 -20.18
CA LEU A 340 -10.65 -13.53 -20.58
C LEU A 340 -10.68 -13.27 -22.10
N PRO A 341 -10.59 -12.00 -22.52
CA PRO A 341 -10.34 -11.66 -23.92
C PRO A 341 -8.91 -12.08 -24.30
N TYR A 342 -8.73 -12.43 -25.58
CA TYR A 342 -7.39 -12.65 -26.13
C TYR A 342 -6.54 -11.39 -25.96
N ASN A 343 -5.29 -11.57 -25.53
CA ASN A 343 -4.32 -10.51 -25.29
C ASN A 343 -2.90 -11.07 -25.44
N GLU A 344 -1.88 -10.21 -25.40
CA GLU A 344 -0.48 -10.61 -25.58
C GLU A 344 0.06 -11.53 -24.46
N TYR A 345 -0.60 -11.57 -23.31
CA TYR A 345 -0.26 -12.42 -22.16
C TYR A 345 -1.20 -13.61 -22.00
N PHE A 346 -2.03 -13.92 -23.00
CA PHE A 346 -3.13 -14.89 -22.86
C PHE A 346 -2.71 -16.24 -22.28
N GLU A 347 -1.52 -16.73 -22.65
CA GLU A 347 -0.97 -18.01 -22.20
C GLU A 347 -0.64 -18.03 -20.70
N TYR A 348 -0.32 -16.89 -20.07
CA TYR A 348 -0.09 -16.80 -18.62
C TYR A 348 -1.33 -17.15 -17.79
N PHE A 349 -2.51 -17.12 -18.41
CA PHE A 349 -3.80 -17.32 -17.75
C PHE A 349 -4.38 -18.73 -17.96
N GLY A 350 -3.65 -19.62 -18.61
CA GLY A 350 -4.03 -21.02 -18.73
C GLY A 350 -4.01 -21.75 -17.37
N PRO A 351 -4.70 -22.90 -17.26
CA PRO A 351 -5.56 -23.51 -18.29
C PRO A 351 -6.99 -22.96 -18.31
N ASP A 352 -7.38 -22.16 -17.32
CA ASP A 352 -8.79 -21.81 -17.10
C ASP A 352 -9.25 -20.61 -17.94
N TYR A 353 -8.36 -19.67 -18.25
CA TYR A 353 -8.63 -18.46 -19.03
C TYR A 353 -9.82 -17.63 -18.50
N THR A 354 -10.01 -17.62 -17.18
CA THR A 354 -11.03 -16.84 -16.47
C THR A 354 -10.46 -15.62 -15.77
N LEU A 355 -11.30 -14.61 -15.53
CA LEU A 355 -10.97 -13.43 -14.73
C LEU A 355 -11.00 -13.74 -13.24
N HIS A 356 -11.96 -14.54 -12.80
CA HIS A 356 -12.06 -14.93 -11.40
C HIS A 356 -11.17 -16.13 -11.11
N VAL A 357 -10.46 -16.02 -9.98
CA VAL A 357 -9.70 -17.08 -9.34
C VAL A 357 -10.57 -17.60 -8.19
N ASP A 358 -10.87 -18.89 -8.22
CA ASP A 358 -11.67 -19.53 -7.18
C ASP A 358 -10.82 -19.84 -5.95
N PRO A 359 -11.39 -19.80 -4.73
CA PRO A 359 -10.70 -20.23 -3.53
C PRO A 359 -10.27 -21.70 -3.57
N SER A 360 -9.17 -22.00 -2.91
CA SER A 360 -8.66 -23.37 -2.69
C SER A 360 -9.37 -24.05 -1.51
N PRO A 361 -9.30 -25.39 -1.35
CA PRO A 361 -9.86 -26.12 -0.19
C PRO A 361 -8.99 -25.95 1.08
N MET A 362 -8.52 -24.74 1.35
CA MET A 362 -7.75 -24.37 2.53
C MET A 362 -8.65 -24.25 3.76
N GLU A 363 -8.18 -24.71 4.92
CA GLU A 363 -8.87 -24.52 6.20
C GLU A 363 -8.78 -23.05 6.64
N ASN A 364 -9.91 -22.46 7.01
CA ASN A 364 -9.95 -21.12 7.58
C ASN A 364 -9.67 -21.16 9.08
N LEU A 365 -8.48 -20.69 9.50
CA LEU A 365 -8.06 -20.66 10.91
C LEU A 365 -8.62 -19.45 11.69
N ASN A 366 -9.55 -18.70 11.11
CA ASN A 366 -10.23 -17.57 11.71
C ASN A 366 -11.61 -17.99 12.22
N THR A 367 -11.66 -18.61 13.40
CA THR A 367 -12.93 -19.12 13.93
C THR A 367 -13.95 -17.99 14.14
N PRO A 368 -15.27 -18.25 14.00
CA PRO A 368 -16.30 -17.23 14.23
C PRO A 368 -16.19 -16.54 15.61
N LYS A 369 -15.72 -17.28 16.63
CA LYS A 369 -15.50 -16.78 17.99
C LYS A 369 -14.33 -15.80 18.07
N ASP A 370 -13.24 -16.08 17.36
CA ASP A 370 -12.07 -15.18 17.34
C ASP A 370 -12.37 -13.93 16.52
N MET A 371 -13.07 -14.08 15.40
CA MET A 371 -13.56 -12.97 14.59
C MET A 371 -14.50 -12.05 15.38
N GLU A 372 -15.43 -12.63 16.14
CA GLU A 372 -16.28 -11.87 17.04
C GLU A 372 -15.48 -11.12 18.13
N ARG A 373 -14.46 -11.76 18.71
CA ARG A 373 -13.56 -11.11 19.70
C ARG A 373 -12.81 -9.94 19.10
N ILE A 374 -12.22 -10.12 17.91
CA ILE A 374 -11.50 -9.06 17.18
C ILE A 374 -12.46 -7.90 16.90
N ARG A 375 -13.61 -8.17 16.29
CA ARG A 375 -14.62 -7.16 15.98
C ARG A 375 -15.05 -6.37 17.22
N ASN A 376 -15.38 -7.05 18.31
CA ASN A 376 -15.84 -6.40 19.52
C ASN A 376 -14.74 -5.52 20.15
N THR A 377 -13.48 -5.99 20.14
CA THR A 377 -12.33 -5.22 20.63
C THR A 377 -12.12 -3.95 19.81
N LEU A 378 -12.20 -4.04 18.48
CA LEU A 378 -12.02 -2.90 17.59
C LEU A 378 -13.19 -1.91 17.67
N LEU A 379 -14.42 -2.40 17.80
CA LEU A 379 -15.59 -1.53 18.02
C LEU A 379 -15.51 -0.79 19.37
N GLU A 380 -14.98 -1.44 20.42
CA GLU A 380 -14.69 -0.80 21.71
C GLU A 380 -13.63 0.30 21.55
N GLN A 381 -12.55 0.05 20.80
CA GLN A 381 -11.53 1.07 20.50
C GLN A 381 -12.13 2.27 19.75
N LEU A 382 -12.97 2.02 18.73
CA LEU A 382 -13.66 3.07 17.99
C LEU A 382 -14.63 3.87 18.87
N SER A 383 -15.20 3.27 19.91
CA SER A 383 -16.05 3.98 20.87
C SER A 383 -15.29 5.01 21.71
N GLY A 384 -13.96 4.89 21.79
CA GLY A 384 -13.08 5.87 22.43
C GLY A 384 -12.97 7.19 21.66
N LEU A 385 -13.42 7.24 20.40
CA LEU A 385 -13.43 8.44 19.57
C LEU A 385 -14.65 9.31 19.89
N ILE A 386 -14.42 10.45 20.53
CA ILE A 386 -15.49 11.34 21.03
C ILE A 386 -16.07 12.24 19.92
N HIS A 387 -15.24 12.61 18.94
CA HIS A 387 -15.58 13.57 17.89
C HIS A 387 -14.64 13.38 16.68
N ALA A 388 -15.12 13.73 15.49
CA ALA A 388 -14.28 13.78 14.31
C ALA A 388 -13.25 14.93 14.44
N PRO A 389 -11.94 14.65 14.32
CA PRO A 389 -10.89 15.67 14.40
C PRO A 389 -11.10 16.83 13.43
N SER A 390 -10.69 18.03 13.86
CA SER A 390 -10.70 19.24 13.07
C SER A 390 -9.33 19.89 13.08
N VAL A 391 -9.00 20.62 12.02
CA VAL A 391 -7.75 21.37 11.88
C VAL A 391 -8.04 22.86 12.05
N GLN A 392 -7.14 23.61 12.70
CA GLN A 392 -7.21 25.07 12.74
C GLN A 392 -7.05 25.66 11.32
N PHE A 393 -7.58 26.87 11.11
CA PHE A 393 -7.38 27.57 9.84
C PHE A 393 -5.88 27.81 9.57
N GLN A 394 -5.43 27.41 8.39
CA GLN A 394 -4.06 27.57 7.94
C GLN A 394 -4.04 27.95 6.45
N HIS A 395 -2.93 28.54 5.99
CA HIS A 395 -2.73 28.77 4.56
C HIS A 395 -2.56 27.42 3.84
N THR A 396 -3.37 27.17 2.81
CA THR A 396 -3.26 25.95 1.99
C THR A 396 -1.95 25.96 1.22
N PRO A 397 -1.05 24.97 1.41
CA PRO A 397 0.14 24.84 0.58
C PRO A 397 -0.23 24.65 -0.90
N PRO A 398 0.63 25.05 -1.86
CA PRO A 398 0.35 24.84 -3.27
C PRO A 398 0.19 23.35 -3.59
N VAL A 399 -0.82 23.01 -4.39
CA VAL A 399 -1.05 21.66 -4.92
C VAL A 399 0.04 21.35 -5.95
N ASN A 400 0.54 20.12 -6.00
CA ASN A 400 1.53 19.73 -7.00
C ASN A 400 0.97 19.90 -8.42
N ARG A 401 1.83 20.23 -9.39
CA ARG A 401 1.42 20.33 -10.81
C ARG A 401 1.45 18.93 -11.41
N VAL A 402 0.29 18.43 -11.82
CA VAL A 402 0.24 17.38 -12.85
C VAL A 402 0.54 18.09 -14.17
N LEU A 403 1.56 17.64 -14.90
CA LEU A 403 1.75 18.09 -16.27
C LEU A 403 0.64 17.43 -17.11
N ASP A 404 -0.24 18.25 -17.67
CA ASP A 404 -1.11 17.80 -18.76
C ASP A 404 -0.19 17.64 -19.98
N GLU A 405 0.43 16.47 -20.16
CA GLU A 405 1.00 16.16 -21.48
C GLU A 405 -0.17 16.08 -22.48
N PRO A 406 -0.04 16.63 -23.69
CA PRO A 406 -1.04 16.43 -24.73
C PRO A 406 -1.25 14.91 -24.89
N GLU A 407 -2.50 14.49 -25.13
CA GLU A 407 -2.86 13.09 -25.38
C GLU A 407 -1.93 12.52 -26.46
N ASP A 408 -0.82 11.92 -26.06
CA ASP A 408 -0.06 11.06 -26.94
C ASP A 408 -1.00 9.91 -27.25
N ASP A 409 -1.27 9.71 -28.55
CA ASP A 409 -2.02 8.57 -29.03
C ASP A 409 -1.33 7.32 -28.49
N MET A 410 -1.91 6.70 -27.46
CA MET A 410 -1.38 5.49 -26.83
C MET A 410 -1.29 4.32 -27.84
N GLU A 411 -1.87 4.44 -29.03
CA GLU A 411 -1.64 3.50 -30.14
C GLU A 411 -0.28 3.73 -30.83
N THR A 412 0.31 4.93 -30.74
CA THR A 412 1.64 5.25 -31.28
C THR A 412 2.77 4.83 -30.33
N ARG A 413 2.84 3.54 -30.02
CA ARG A 413 4.03 2.95 -29.36
C ARG A 413 5.28 3.22 -30.20
N PRO A 414 6.43 3.61 -29.60
CA PRO A 414 7.72 3.44 -30.24
C PRO A 414 7.84 1.98 -30.65
N LYS A 415 8.21 1.71 -31.91
CA LYS A 415 8.39 0.35 -32.44
C LYS A 415 9.14 -0.48 -31.40
N PRO A 416 8.56 -1.60 -30.90
CA PRO A 416 9.28 -2.49 -30.03
C PRO A 416 10.61 -2.81 -30.72
N ARG A 417 11.71 -2.83 -29.98
CA ARG A 417 12.89 -3.58 -30.43
C ARG A 417 12.39 -5.02 -30.55
N ILE A 418 11.92 -5.38 -31.74
CA ILE A 418 11.59 -6.76 -32.09
C ILE A 418 12.91 -7.49 -31.93
N TRP A 419 13.06 -8.09 -30.77
CA TRP A 419 14.19 -8.89 -30.42
C TRP A 419 14.19 -10.07 -31.38
N SER A 420 15.24 -10.16 -32.19
CA SER A 420 15.39 -11.11 -33.28
C SER A 420 15.72 -12.48 -32.71
N GLY A 421 14.72 -13.18 -32.16
CA GLY A 421 14.57 -14.64 -32.09
C GLY A 421 15.76 -15.58 -31.84
N THR A 422 16.91 -15.13 -31.32
CA THR A 422 18.09 -16.00 -31.16
C THR A 422 18.76 -15.94 -29.78
N ALA A 423 18.11 -15.37 -28.77
CA ALA A 423 18.43 -15.80 -27.41
C ALA A 423 17.35 -16.80 -27.02
N THR A 424 17.72 -18.06 -26.91
CA THR A 424 16.90 -19.06 -26.23
C THR A 424 16.62 -18.55 -24.82
N TYR A 425 15.47 -17.92 -24.59
CA TYR A 425 14.90 -17.98 -23.25
C TYR A 425 14.43 -19.42 -23.13
N GLU A 426 15.17 -20.20 -22.34
CA GLU A 426 14.56 -21.36 -21.75
C GLU A 426 13.33 -20.82 -21.03
N SER A 427 12.16 -21.28 -21.47
CA SER A 427 11.00 -21.31 -20.62
C SER A 427 11.50 -21.92 -19.33
N ASP A 428 11.67 -21.11 -18.28
CA ASP A 428 11.57 -21.61 -16.92
C ASP A 428 10.17 -22.22 -16.90
N SER A 429 10.10 -23.52 -17.21
CA SER A 429 8.96 -24.34 -16.87
C SER A 429 8.83 -24.11 -15.37
N ASP A 430 7.76 -23.43 -14.98
CA ASP A 430 7.42 -23.23 -13.60
C ASP A 430 7.53 -24.58 -12.90
N ASP A 431 8.60 -24.76 -12.10
CA ASP A 431 8.68 -25.76 -11.05
C ASP A 431 7.69 -25.25 -9.96
N ASP A 432 6.40 -25.21 -10.32
CA ASP A 432 5.29 -24.64 -9.54
C ASP A 432 4.96 -25.50 -8.30
N ASP A 433 5.79 -26.50 -7.96
CA ASP A 433 5.58 -27.44 -6.85
C ASP A 433 6.73 -27.51 -5.83
N LYS A 434 7.70 -26.57 -5.84
CA LYS A 434 8.71 -26.48 -4.76
C LYS A 434 8.43 -25.31 -3.83
N PRO A 435 8.03 -25.54 -2.55
CA PRO A 435 8.06 -24.49 -1.57
C PRO A 435 9.50 -23.97 -1.47
N LEU A 436 9.68 -22.66 -1.65
CA LEU A 436 10.96 -21.98 -1.48
C LEU A 436 11.39 -22.10 0.00
N HIS A 437 12.08 -23.18 0.34
CA HIS A 437 12.92 -23.25 1.54
C HIS A 437 14.12 -22.32 1.34
N GLY A 438 13.92 -21.03 1.58
CA GLY A 438 14.95 -20.00 1.44
C GLY A 438 14.45 -18.59 1.74
N TYR A 439 13.19 -18.29 1.41
CA TYR A 439 12.47 -17.10 1.88
C TYR A 439 11.62 -17.45 3.10
N SER A 440 12.22 -18.11 4.09
CA SER A 440 11.60 -18.19 5.42
C SER A 440 11.88 -16.86 6.10
N CYS A 441 10.83 -16.12 6.40
CA CYS A 441 10.83 -14.88 7.15
C CYS A 441 11.40 -15.10 8.56
N ARG A 442 12.72 -15.27 8.69
CA ARG A 442 13.40 -15.20 9.98
C ARG A 442 13.99 -13.81 10.11
N GLY A 443 13.21 -12.94 10.74
CA GLY A 443 13.67 -11.63 11.20
C GLY A 443 14.96 -11.76 12.01
N GLY A 444 15.82 -10.76 11.83
CA GLY A 444 17.10 -10.63 12.48
C GLY A 444 17.01 -10.76 14.00
N ALA A 445 18.09 -11.26 14.59
CA ALA A 445 18.25 -11.47 16.02
C ALA A 445 17.81 -10.25 16.83
N THR A 446 16.70 -10.38 17.56
CA THR A 446 16.45 -9.56 18.74
C THR A 446 17.54 -9.91 19.75
N THR A 447 18.54 -9.05 19.87
CA THR A 447 19.47 -9.13 21.00
C THR A 447 18.68 -8.76 22.25
N ASP A 448 18.32 -9.77 23.03
CA ASP A 448 17.89 -9.62 24.42
C ASP A 448 18.95 -8.80 25.16
N ARG A 449 18.62 -7.53 25.42
CA ARG A 449 19.33 -6.72 26.44
C ARG A 449 18.60 -6.92 27.76
N ASP A 450 18.84 -8.07 28.37
CA ASP A 450 18.84 -8.15 29.82
C ASP A 450 20.11 -7.44 30.32
N SER A 451 19.94 -6.33 31.02
CA SER A 451 20.99 -5.68 31.78
C SER A 451 20.35 -4.99 32.97
N THR A 452 20.15 -5.78 34.03
CA THR A 452 20.18 -5.28 35.40
C THR A 452 21.48 -4.51 35.63
N GLY A 453 21.37 -3.30 36.16
CA GLY A 453 22.50 -2.43 36.49
C GLY A 453 22.00 -1.27 37.33
N GLU A 454 21.65 -1.58 38.57
CA GLU A 454 21.72 -0.62 39.67
C GLU A 454 23.19 -0.23 39.84
N ASP A 455 23.50 1.06 39.80
CA ASP A 455 24.69 1.59 40.47
C ASP A 455 24.32 2.94 41.07
N GLU A 456 24.56 2.99 42.38
CA GLU A 456 24.24 4.05 43.31
C GLU A 456 25.20 5.25 43.19
N MET A 457 24.64 6.40 43.59
CA MET A 457 25.24 7.55 44.27
C MET A 457 26.79 7.69 44.30
N ASP A 458 27.26 8.84 43.81
CA ASP A 458 28.42 9.53 44.39
C ASP A 458 28.07 11.03 44.54
N ASP A 459 27.67 11.39 45.75
CA ASP A 459 27.80 12.72 46.32
C ASP A 459 29.21 12.82 46.92
N ASP A 460 30.02 13.80 46.51
CA ASP A 460 30.89 14.52 47.44
C ASP A 460 31.49 15.77 46.76
N ASN A 461 31.00 16.92 47.21
CA ASN A 461 31.45 18.25 46.86
C ASN A 461 32.47 18.71 47.94
N PRO A 462 33.74 18.99 47.62
CA PRO A 462 34.73 19.40 48.60
C PRO A 462 34.59 20.90 48.94
N GLU A 463 34.58 21.16 50.25
CA GLU A 463 34.55 22.47 50.91
C GLU A 463 36.01 23.00 51.14
N PRO A 464 36.24 24.21 51.68
CA PRO A 464 36.68 25.38 50.91
C PRO A 464 38.04 25.95 51.35
N ASP A 465 38.69 26.75 50.50
CA ASP A 465 39.90 27.52 50.88
C ASP A 465 39.67 29.04 50.90
N VAL A 466 39.52 29.48 52.15
CA VAL A 466 39.84 30.74 52.82
C VAL A 466 40.82 31.69 52.08
N ASN A 467 40.40 32.94 51.92
CA ASN A 467 41.29 34.11 51.79
C ASN A 467 41.24 34.95 53.07
N PRO A 468 42.38 35.37 53.63
CA PRO A 468 42.45 36.51 54.54
C PRO A 468 43.56 37.51 54.09
N PRO A 469 43.74 38.68 54.72
CA PRO A 469 43.26 39.92 54.11
C PRO A 469 44.38 40.96 53.88
N SER A 470 43.96 42.05 53.23
CA SER A 470 44.64 43.32 53.01
C SER A 470 45.37 43.90 54.23
N SER A 471 46.58 44.38 53.97
CA SER A 471 47.21 45.55 54.60
C SER A 471 47.59 46.56 53.53
#